data_AF-A0A3B9H7E6-F1
#
_entry.id   AF-A0A3B9H7E6-F1
#
_cell.length_a   1.000
_cell.length_b   1.000
_cell.length_c   1.000
_cell.angle_alpha   90.00
_cell.angle_beta   90.00
_cell.angle_gamma   90.00
#
_symmetry.space_group_name_H-M   'P 1'
#
loop_
_entity.id
_entity.type
_entity.pdbx_description
1 polymer ?
#
loop_
_entity_poly.entity_id
_entity_poly.type
_entity_poly.pdbx_seq_one_letter_code
_entity_poly.pdbx_strand_id
1 'polypeptide(L)'
;MRNKKLLIILFLGFLIVLAFLSLDFVAPKLGFKSGIQMAKTVAGNYLDSDASLAEEIRILIDESDLNHLKQKRNKAIERGMLFVDPDSYVPAKVLAGDDTLMGEIRLKGHMLDHVKGDKWSYRIKLKDGFRFDRMKRFSLQHPGTRNYVHEWVFHQLLRREGIIALNYKFITLKINENDLGLYAVEEHFAEELL
;
A
#
# COMPACT_ATOMS: atom_id res chain seq x y z
N MET A 1 -10.62 -31.23 46.03
CA MET A 1 -10.54 -30.00 45.19
C MET A 1 -9.11 -29.45 45.02
N ARG A 2 -8.26 -29.45 46.06
CA ARG A 2 -6.87 -28.91 46.00
C ARG A 2 -5.95 -29.59 44.95
N ASN A 3 -6.01 -30.91 44.82
CA ASN A 3 -5.16 -31.66 43.88
C ASN A 3 -5.51 -31.43 42.40
N LYS A 4 -6.78 -31.17 42.09
CA LYS A 4 -7.22 -30.83 40.71
C LYS A 4 -6.68 -29.45 40.29
N LYS A 5 -6.70 -28.47 41.19
CA LYS A 5 -6.12 -27.14 40.93
C LYS A 5 -4.61 -27.22 40.71
N LEU A 6 -3.90 -28.01 41.50
CA LEU A 6 -2.46 -28.23 41.34
C LEU A 6 -2.14 -28.88 39.98
N LEU A 7 -2.90 -29.90 39.57
CA LEU A 7 -2.73 -30.55 38.27
C LEU A 7 -2.93 -29.57 37.12
N ILE A 8 -3.94 -28.70 37.21
CA ILE A 8 -4.22 -27.67 36.20
C ILE A 8 -3.06 -26.67 36.11
N ILE A 9 -2.53 -26.21 37.24
CA ILE A 9 -1.39 -25.27 37.28
C ILE A 9 -0.15 -25.91 36.65
N LEU A 10 0.16 -27.16 37.01
CA LEU A 10 1.30 -27.89 36.44
C LEU A 10 1.14 -28.12 34.94
N PHE A 11 -0.07 -28.46 34.50
CA PHE A 11 -0.38 -28.64 33.08
C PHE A 11 -0.22 -27.33 32.30
N LEU A 12 -0.72 -26.21 32.83
CA LEU A 12 -0.54 -24.89 32.23
C LEU A 12 0.94 -24.48 32.18
N GLY A 13 1.69 -24.72 33.26
CA GLY A 13 3.13 -24.48 33.30
C GLY A 13 3.89 -25.29 32.25
N PHE A 14 3.55 -26.58 32.10
CA PHE A 14 4.12 -27.44 31.07
C PHE A 14 3.80 -26.93 29.66
N LEU A 15 2.55 -26.52 29.40
CA LEU A 15 2.18 -25.93 28.10
C LEU A 15 2.95 -24.65 27.79
N ILE A 16 3.19 -23.79 28.78
CA ILE A 16 3.99 -22.57 28.61
C ILE A 16 5.43 -22.90 28.23
N VAL A 17 6.05 -23.86 28.94
CA VAL A 17 7.42 -24.30 28.62
C VAL A 17 7.48 -24.92 27.22
N LEU A 18 6.50 -25.76 26.87
CA LEU A 18 6.43 -26.37 25.55
C LEU A 18 6.27 -25.33 24.44
N ALA A 19 5.43 -24.31 24.65
CA ALA A 19 5.25 -23.20 23.74
C ALA A 19 6.52 -22.36 23.59
N PHE A 20 7.27 -22.17 24.68
CA PHE A 20 8.54 -21.46 24.64
C PHE A 20 9.60 -22.23 23.85
N LEU A 21 9.74 -23.54 24.11
CA LEU A 21 10.68 -24.40 23.40
C LEU A 21 10.34 -24.50 21.90
N SER A 22 9.06 -24.56 21.54
CA SER A 22 8.66 -24.57 20.14
C SER A 22 8.97 -23.23 19.45
N LEU A 23 8.77 -22.11 20.13
CA LEU A 23 9.10 -20.78 19.61
C LEU A 23 10.61 -20.62 19.40
N ASP A 24 11.43 -21.02 20.37
CA ASP A 24 12.91 -20.98 20.26
C ASP A 24 13.43 -21.93 19.17
N PHE A 25 12.75 -23.05 18.91
CA PHE A 25 13.09 -23.96 17.82
C PHE A 25 12.76 -23.39 16.43
N VAL A 26 11.68 -22.62 16.31
CA VAL A 26 11.22 -22.05 15.03
C VAL A 26 11.93 -20.73 14.70
N ALA A 27 12.17 -19.88 15.71
CA ALA A 27 12.70 -18.53 15.53
C ALA A 27 13.97 -18.44 14.65
N PRO A 28 15.01 -19.30 14.83
CA PRO A 28 16.20 -19.28 13.98
C PRO A 28 15.91 -19.57 12.51
N LYS A 29 14.93 -20.42 12.20
CA LYS A 29 14.53 -20.74 10.81
C LYS A 29 13.88 -19.56 10.10
N LEU A 30 13.36 -18.60 10.86
CA LEU A 30 12.75 -17.36 10.37
C LEU A 30 13.71 -16.16 10.44
N GLY A 31 14.99 -16.39 10.82
CA GLY A 31 16.01 -15.35 10.90
C GLY A 31 16.07 -14.58 12.23
N PHE A 32 15.36 -15.04 13.27
CA PHE A 32 15.45 -14.46 14.61
C PHE A 32 16.50 -15.19 15.46
N LYS A 33 17.16 -14.49 16.39
CA LYS A 33 18.17 -15.07 17.29
C LYS A 33 17.56 -15.95 18.39
N SER A 34 16.32 -15.68 18.78
CA SER A 34 15.57 -16.45 19.79
C SER A 34 14.06 -16.23 19.63
N GLY A 35 13.27 -17.11 20.22
CA GLY A 35 11.82 -16.99 20.35
C GLY A 35 11.43 -15.74 21.13
N ILE A 36 12.16 -15.36 22.18
CA ILE A 36 11.92 -14.10 22.90
C ILE A 36 12.09 -12.90 21.96
N GLN A 37 13.16 -12.87 21.16
CA GLN A 37 13.37 -11.78 20.20
C GLN A 37 12.24 -11.74 19.16
N MET A 38 11.84 -12.90 18.64
CA MET A 38 10.72 -13.02 17.70
C MET A 38 9.43 -12.47 18.32
N ALA A 39 9.05 -12.94 19.50
CA ALA A 39 7.83 -12.49 20.19
C ALA A 39 7.84 -10.98 20.45
N LYS A 40 8.95 -10.44 20.96
CA LYS A 40 9.09 -9.00 21.20
C LYS A 40 8.99 -8.19 19.90
N THR A 41 9.63 -8.64 18.84
CA THR A 41 9.64 -7.94 17.55
C THR A 41 8.25 -7.97 16.91
N VAL A 42 7.59 -9.13 16.88
CA VAL A 42 6.25 -9.28 16.31
C VAL A 42 5.23 -8.47 17.10
N ALA A 43 5.25 -8.57 18.43
CA ALA A 43 4.33 -7.80 19.29
C ALA A 43 4.58 -6.30 19.20
N GLY A 44 5.85 -5.87 19.24
CA GLY A 44 6.23 -4.46 19.07
C GLY A 44 5.74 -3.90 17.74
N ASN A 45 6.10 -4.55 16.63
CA ASN A 45 5.68 -4.11 15.30
C ASN A 45 4.15 -4.10 15.13
N TYR A 46 3.43 -5.05 15.72
CA TYR A 46 1.97 -5.08 15.66
C TYR A 46 1.35 -3.87 16.39
N LEU A 47 1.83 -3.57 17.60
CA LEU A 47 1.38 -2.40 18.36
C LEU A 47 1.76 -1.08 17.67
N ASP A 48 2.98 -0.99 17.15
CA ASP A 48 3.47 0.18 16.41
C ASP A 48 2.68 0.38 15.12
N SER A 49 2.23 -0.69 14.47
CA SER A 49 1.43 -0.59 13.23
C SER A 49 0.06 0.05 13.46
N ASP A 50 -0.59 -0.23 14.59
CA ASP A 50 -1.90 0.35 14.94
C ASP A 50 -1.78 1.84 15.30
N ALA A 51 -0.64 2.23 15.88
CA ALA A 51 -0.29 3.62 16.13
C ALA A 51 0.18 4.38 14.88
N SER A 52 0.58 3.67 13.81
CA SER A 52 1.07 4.28 12.59
C SER A 52 -0.10 4.72 11.70
N LEU A 53 -0.27 6.03 11.55
CA LEU A 53 -1.17 6.59 10.54
C LEU A 53 -0.40 6.77 9.25
N ALA A 54 -0.84 6.09 8.20
CA ALA A 54 -0.34 6.36 6.85
C ALA A 54 -0.73 7.79 6.45
N GLU A 55 0.15 8.46 5.72
CA GLU A 55 -0.11 9.79 5.15
C GLU A 55 -1.41 9.74 4.32
N GLU A 56 -2.32 10.68 4.59
CA GLU A 56 -3.57 10.81 3.83
C GLU A 56 -3.33 11.68 2.58
N ILE A 57 -3.73 11.15 1.43
CA ILE A 57 -3.82 11.91 0.18
C ILE A 57 -5.29 12.01 -0.22
N ARG A 58 -5.73 13.22 -0.51
CA ARG A 58 -7.07 13.47 -1.03
C ARG A 58 -7.01 14.02 -2.44
N ILE A 59 -7.74 13.39 -3.36
CA ILE A 59 -7.88 13.85 -4.74
C ILE A 59 -9.22 14.54 -4.89
N LEU A 60 -9.20 15.77 -5.38
CA LEU A 60 -10.41 16.49 -5.79
C LEU A 60 -10.56 16.41 -7.31
N ILE A 61 -11.73 15.93 -7.76
CA ILE A 61 -12.10 15.75 -9.17
C ILE A 61 -13.53 16.24 -9.34
N ASP A 62 -13.79 17.01 -10.38
CA ASP A 62 -15.15 17.46 -10.70
C ASP A 62 -16.06 16.26 -11.02
N GLU A 63 -17.35 16.38 -10.72
CA GLU A 63 -18.28 15.26 -10.85
C GLU A 63 -18.38 14.76 -12.30
N SER A 64 -18.37 15.67 -13.28
CA SER A 64 -18.35 15.35 -14.71
C SER A 64 -17.12 14.53 -15.09
N ASP A 65 -15.96 14.88 -14.57
CA ASP A 65 -14.68 14.22 -14.86
C ASP A 65 -14.60 12.85 -14.18
N LEU A 66 -15.09 12.74 -12.94
CA LEU A 66 -15.21 11.46 -12.26
C LEU A 66 -16.18 10.52 -13.01
N ASN A 67 -17.28 11.06 -13.55
CA ASN A 67 -18.20 10.31 -14.39
C ASN A 67 -17.58 9.89 -15.73
N HIS A 68 -16.72 10.72 -16.33
CA HIS A 68 -15.93 10.36 -17.51
C HIS A 68 -15.00 9.17 -17.22
N LEU A 69 -14.27 9.19 -16.10
CA LEU A 69 -13.43 8.06 -15.67
C LEU A 69 -14.24 6.77 -15.47
N LYS A 70 -15.44 6.87 -14.85
CA LYS A 70 -16.37 5.74 -14.70
C LYS A 70 -16.77 5.14 -16.06
N GLN A 71 -17.09 5.99 -17.04
CA GLN A 71 -17.44 5.54 -18.39
C GLN A 71 -16.27 4.83 -19.08
N LYS A 72 -15.05 5.36 -18.96
CA LYS A 72 -13.83 4.70 -19.47
C LYS A 72 -13.62 3.33 -18.83
N ARG A 73 -13.80 3.21 -17.51
CA ARG A 73 -13.76 1.92 -16.81
C ARG A 73 -14.80 0.94 -17.35
N ASN A 74 -16.05 1.36 -17.46
CA ASN A 74 -17.14 0.47 -17.89
C ASN A 74 -16.88 -0.04 -19.32
N LYS A 75 -16.46 0.84 -20.22
CA LYS A 75 -16.03 0.45 -21.58
C LYS A 75 -14.83 -0.50 -21.56
N ALA A 76 -13.90 -0.33 -20.63
CA ALA A 76 -12.77 -1.24 -20.49
C ALA A 76 -13.22 -2.63 -20.04
N ILE A 77 -14.12 -2.72 -19.07
CA ILE A 77 -14.71 -3.99 -18.61
C ILE A 77 -15.43 -4.69 -19.76
N GLU A 78 -16.26 -3.96 -20.51
CA GLU A 78 -17.00 -4.50 -21.68
C GLU A 78 -16.06 -5.08 -22.73
N ARG A 79 -14.91 -4.44 -22.97
CA ARG A 79 -13.94 -4.82 -24.01
C ARG A 79 -12.85 -5.76 -23.54
N GLY A 80 -12.74 -6.00 -22.24
CA GLY A 80 -11.66 -6.82 -21.65
C GLY A 80 -10.33 -6.11 -21.41
N MET A 81 -10.20 -4.82 -21.77
CA MET A 81 -8.95 -4.05 -21.60
C MET A 81 -9.20 -2.54 -21.57
N LEU A 82 -8.30 -1.82 -20.88
CA LEU A 82 -8.27 -0.36 -20.81
C LEU A 82 -7.36 0.22 -21.90
N PHE A 83 -7.93 1.10 -22.72
CA PHE A 83 -7.17 1.91 -23.68
C PHE A 83 -6.78 3.25 -23.07
N VAL A 84 -5.56 3.68 -23.34
CA VAL A 84 -5.04 4.98 -22.91
C VAL A 84 -4.90 5.86 -24.14
N ASP A 85 -5.58 6.99 -24.11
CA ASP A 85 -5.63 8.02 -25.15
C ASP A 85 -5.49 9.40 -24.47
N PRO A 86 -5.30 10.50 -25.24
CA PRO A 86 -5.19 11.83 -24.66
C PRO A 86 -6.39 12.24 -23.79
N ASP A 87 -7.62 11.79 -24.12
CA ASP A 87 -8.83 12.11 -23.34
C ASP A 87 -8.90 11.32 -22.01
N SER A 88 -8.03 10.33 -21.82
CA SER A 88 -8.01 9.51 -20.60
C SER A 88 -7.64 10.31 -19.35
N TYR A 89 -6.95 11.45 -19.51
CA TYR A 89 -6.64 12.35 -18.40
C TYR A 89 -7.75 13.36 -18.19
N VAL A 90 -8.13 13.55 -16.93
CA VAL A 90 -9.04 14.62 -16.49
C VAL A 90 -8.34 15.51 -15.46
N PRO A 91 -8.70 16.81 -15.36
CA PRO A 91 -8.18 17.68 -14.32
C PRO A 91 -8.40 17.13 -12.91
N ALA A 92 -7.41 17.32 -12.04
CA ALA A 92 -7.52 16.99 -10.62
C ALA A 92 -6.62 17.84 -9.73
N LYS A 93 -6.97 17.93 -8.45
CA LYS A 93 -6.10 18.51 -7.41
C LYS A 93 -5.70 17.42 -6.42
N VAL A 94 -4.44 17.39 -6.03
CA VAL A 94 -3.91 16.50 -4.99
C VAL A 94 -3.71 17.33 -3.74
N LEU A 95 -4.42 17.00 -2.67
CA LEU A 95 -4.21 17.55 -1.34
C LEU A 95 -3.35 16.57 -0.55
N ALA A 96 -2.18 17.02 -0.10
CA ALA A 96 -1.23 16.23 0.67
C ALA A 96 -0.68 17.10 1.81
N GLY A 97 -1.11 16.82 3.04
CA GLY A 97 -0.86 17.74 4.17
C GLY A 97 -1.44 19.13 3.90
N ASP A 98 -0.60 20.15 3.98
CA ASP A 98 -0.97 21.54 3.71
C ASP A 98 -0.84 21.93 2.22
N ASP A 99 -0.28 21.05 1.38
CA ASP A 99 -0.04 21.33 -0.02
C ASP A 99 -1.27 21.02 -0.89
N THR A 100 -1.54 21.92 -1.83
CA THR A 100 -2.51 21.71 -2.92
C THR A 100 -1.77 21.69 -4.26
N LEU A 101 -1.64 20.50 -4.84
CA LEU A 101 -0.89 20.28 -6.07
C LEU A 101 -1.83 20.16 -7.26
N MET A 102 -1.61 20.98 -8.28
CA MET A 102 -2.45 20.98 -9.49
C MET A 102 -1.95 19.94 -10.49
N GLY A 103 -2.85 19.13 -11.05
CA GLY A 103 -2.49 18.08 -11.99
C GLY A 103 -3.66 17.52 -12.78
N GLU A 104 -3.42 16.31 -13.28
CA GLU A 104 -4.37 15.51 -14.04
C GLU A 104 -4.31 14.06 -13.52
N ILE A 105 -5.44 13.36 -13.59
CA ILE A 105 -5.60 11.97 -13.17
C ILE A 105 -6.20 11.14 -14.29
N ARG A 106 -5.80 9.88 -14.35
CA ARG A 106 -6.44 8.86 -15.20
C ARG A 106 -6.45 7.49 -14.54
N LEU A 107 -7.23 6.56 -15.09
CA LEU A 107 -7.13 5.14 -14.75
C LEU A 107 -5.76 4.57 -15.16
N LYS A 108 -5.20 3.69 -14.33
CA LYS A 108 -3.90 3.04 -14.56
C LYS A 108 -4.07 1.72 -15.31
N GLY A 109 -3.05 1.36 -16.09
CA GLY A 109 -2.89 0.03 -16.67
C GLY A 109 -3.54 -0.15 -18.03
N HIS A 110 -3.42 -1.37 -18.55
CA HIS A 110 -4.11 -1.85 -19.75
C HIS A 110 -4.99 -3.06 -19.42
N MET A 111 -4.57 -3.88 -18.47
CA MET A 111 -5.34 -5.00 -17.96
C MET A 111 -6.38 -4.53 -16.94
N LEU A 112 -7.42 -5.34 -16.76
CA LEU A 112 -8.55 -5.00 -15.89
C LEU A 112 -8.23 -5.10 -14.39
N ASP A 113 -7.09 -5.67 -14.00
CA ASP A 113 -6.64 -5.79 -12.61
C ASP A 113 -6.62 -4.44 -11.89
N HIS A 114 -6.28 -3.38 -12.60
CA HIS A 114 -6.26 -2.01 -12.06
C HIS A 114 -7.62 -1.33 -11.95
N VAL A 115 -8.67 -1.85 -12.58
CA VAL A 115 -10.00 -1.19 -12.63
C VAL A 115 -11.14 -2.10 -12.18
N LYS A 116 -10.83 -3.32 -11.72
CA LYS A 116 -11.80 -4.29 -11.20
C LYS A 116 -12.24 -3.89 -9.78
N GLY A 117 -13.51 -4.20 -9.45
CA GLY A 117 -14.08 -3.89 -8.13
C GLY A 117 -14.24 -2.38 -7.91
N ASP A 118 -14.23 -1.96 -6.66
CA ASP A 118 -14.52 -0.56 -6.27
C ASP A 118 -13.27 0.28 -6.02
N LYS A 119 -12.09 -0.35 -6.06
CA LYS A 119 -10.82 0.26 -5.66
C LYS A 119 -9.86 0.29 -6.85
N TRP A 120 -9.97 1.33 -7.67
CA TRP A 120 -9.24 1.46 -8.93
C TRP A 120 -7.86 2.06 -8.72
N SER A 121 -6.91 1.69 -9.57
CA SER A 121 -5.59 2.30 -9.59
C SER A 121 -5.58 3.49 -10.55
N TYR A 122 -4.86 4.53 -10.17
CA TYR A 122 -4.77 5.78 -10.90
C TYR A 122 -3.33 6.13 -11.25
N ARG A 123 -3.17 6.98 -12.26
CA ARG A 123 -1.92 7.67 -12.56
C ARG A 123 -2.16 9.17 -12.47
N ILE A 124 -1.32 9.83 -11.69
CA ILE A 124 -1.28 11.27 -11.50
C ILE A 124 -0.14 11.85 -12.32
N LYS A 125 -0.42 12.99 -12.94
CA LYS A 125 0.57 13.84 -13.58
C LYS A 125 0.39 15.26 -13.07
N LEU A 126 1.36 15.76 -12.33
CA LEU A 126 1.34 17.13 -11.82
C LEU A 126 1.74 18.12 -12.92
N LYS A 127 1.20 19.34 -12.82
CA LYS A 127 1.60 20.49 -13.65
C LYS A 127 3.03 20.91 -13.31
N ASP A 128 3.64 21.68 -14.21
CA ASP A 128 4.97 22.25 -13.96
C ASP A 128 4.97 23.12 -12.69
N GLY A 129 6.09 23.10 -11.96
CA GLY A 129 6.23 23.74 -10.65
C GLY A 129 5.74 22.90 -9.45
N PHE A 130 4.89 21.90 -9.65
CA PHE A 130 4.40 21.05 -8.56
C PHE A 130 5.13 19.71 -8.49
N ARG A 131 5.37 19.22 -7.27
CA ARG A 131 5.93 17.89 -7.00
C ARG A 131 5.29 17.32 -5.74
N PHE A 132 5.02 16.02 -5.75
CA PHE A 132 4.66 15.27 -4.55
C PHE A 132 5.83 14.37 -4.18
N ASP A 133 6.47 14.61 -3.03
CA ASP A 133 7.63 13.82 -2.59
C ASP A 133 8.68 13.66 -3.73
N ARG A 134 9.02 14.79 -4.35
CA ARG A 134 9.91 14.93 -5.53
C ARG A 134 9.40 14.32 -6.85
N MET A 135 8.26 13.64 -6.85
CA MET A 135 7.66 13.03 -8.04
C MET A 135 6.78 14.03 -8.79
N LYS A 136 6.96 14.10 -10.12
CA LYS A 136 6.03 14.80 -11.04
C LYS A 136 4.92 13.89 -11.54
N ARG A 137 5.23 12.59 -11.67
CA ARG A 137 4.32 11.54 -12.14
C ARG A 137 4.42 10.37 -11.19
N PHE A 138 3.28 9.90 -10.73
CA PHE A 138 3.20 8.77 -9.82
C PHE A 138 1.87 8.06 -9.98
N SER A 139 1.78 6.86 -9.45
CA SER A 139 0.59 6.04 -9.45
C SER A 139 0.04 5.91 -8.05
N LEU A 140 -1.28 6.03 -7.91
CA LEU A 140 -2.02 5.68 -6.71
C LEU A 140 -2.63 4.32 -6.97
N GLN A 141 -1.96 3.27 -6.50
CA GLN A 141 -2.20 1.90 -6.90
C GLN A 141 -2.91 1.11 -5.81
N HIS A 142 -3.89 0.29 -6.22
CA HIS A 142 -4.45 -0.74 -5.37
C HIS A 142 -3.33 -1.75 -5.00
N PRO A 143 -2.95 -1.91 -3.72
CA PRO A 143 -1.80 -2.73 -3.34
C PRO A 143 -1.90 -4.20 -3.79
N GLY A 144 -3.11 -4.78 -3.74
CA GLY A 144 -3.37 -6.14 -4.23
C GLY A 144 -3.02 -6.40 -5.71
N THR A 145 -2.90 -5.37 -6.57
CA THR A 145 -2.44 -5.56 -7.96
C THR A 145 -0.94 -5.88 -8.06
N ARG A 146 -0.20 -5.76 -6.95
CA ARG A 146 1.22 -6.10 -6.81
C ARG A 146 1.51 -6.91 -5.55
N ASN A 147 0.59 -7.79 -5.16
CA ASN A 147 0.74 -8.67 -4.00
C ASN A 147 1.04 -7.90 -2.69
N TYR A 148 0.38 -6.76 -2.49
CA TYR A 148 0.44 -5.96 -1.27
C TYR A 148 1.85 -5.49 -0.92
N VAL A 149 2.47 -6.04 0.14
CA VAL A 149 3.77 -5.61 0.64
C VAL A 149 4.93 -6.04 -0.25
N HIS A 150 4.71 -6.99 -1.18
CA HIS A 150 5.77 -7.59 -1.98
C HIS A 150 6.52 -6.55 -2.82
N GLU A 151 5.80 -5.62 -3.46
CA GLU A 151 6.42 -4.56 -4.27
C GLU A 151 7.28 -3.62 -3.41
N TRP A 152 6.81 -3.27 -2.22
CA TRP A 152 7.60 -2.47 -1.28
C TRP A 152 8.88 -3.21 -0.88
N VAL A 153 8.79 -4.50 -0.53
CA VAL A 153 9.95 -5.34 -0.19
C VAL A 153 10.92 -5.42 -1.36
N PHE A 154 10.41 -5.61 -2.58
CA PHE A 154 11.22 -5.63 -3.80
C PHE A 154 12.04 -4.34 -3.95
N HIS A 155 11.42 -3.16 -3.79
CA HIS A 155 12.15 -1.91 -3.83
C HIS A 155 13.14 -1.71 -2.68
N GLN A 156 12.87 -2.26 -1.47
CA GLN A 156 13.87 -2.26 -0.40
C GLN A 156 15.09 -3.12 -0.74
N LEU A 157 14.88 -4.27 -1.38
CA LEU A 157 15.98 -5.14 -1.84
C LEU A 157 16.82 -4.44 -2.90
N LEU A 158 16.19 -3.81 -3.90
CA LEU A 158 16.92 -3.05 -4.92
C LEU A 158 17.81 -1.97 -4.30
N ARG A 159 17.27 -1.16 -3.36
CA ARG A 159 18.04 -0.15 -2.64
C ARG A 159 19.22 -0.74 -1.88
N ARG A 160 19.00 -1.87 -1.18
CA ARG A 160 20.05 -2.55 -0.42
C ARG A 160 21.20 -3.01 -1.31
N GLU A 161 20.90 -3.49 -2.51
CA GLU A 161 21.90 -3.95 -3.48
C GLU A 161 22.48 -2.82 -4.35
N GLY A 162 22.13 -1.55 -4.07
CA GLY A 162 22.61 -0.40 -4.85
C GLY A 162 22.02 -0.33 -6.27
N ILE A 163 20.87 -0.99 -6.51
CA ILE A 163 20.14 -0.95 -7.77
C ILE A 163 19.10 0.17 -7.72
N ILE A 164 18.88 0.84 -8.86
CA ILE A 164 17.84 1.88 -8.99
C ILE A 164 16.49 1.31 -8.56
N ALA A 165 15.84 2.02 -7.64
CA ALA A 165 14.55 1.64 -7.09
C ALA A 165 13.62 2.86 -7.11
N LEU A 166 12.35 2.62 -7.41
CA LEU A 166 11.33 3.65 -7.37
C LEU A 166 11.01 4.04 -5.92
N ASN A 167 10.59 5.31 -5.74
CA ASN A 167 9.92 5.70 -4.53
C ASN A 167 8.57 4.96 -4.44
N TYR A 168 8.41 4.18 -3.37
CA TYR A 168 7.23 3.36 -3.11
C TYR A 168 6.86 3.43 -1.63
N LYS A 169 5.65 3.92 -1.33
CA LYS A 169 5.14 4.04 0.04
C LYS A 169 3.64 3.78 0.12
N PHE A 170 3.16 3.44 1.31
CA PHE A 170 1.73 3.28 1.57
C PHE A 170 1.11 4.58 2.09
N ILE A 171 -0.12 4.86 1.67
CA ILE A 171 -0.93 6.04 2.02
C ILE A 171 -2.38 5.62 2.26
N THR A 172 -3.19 6.48 2.87
CA THR A 172 -4.65 6.39 2.76
C THR A 172 -5.14 7.32 1.65
N LEU A 173 -6.07 6.86 0.81
CA LEU A 173 -6.56 7.62 -0.33
C LEU A 173 -8.03 8.00 -0.16
N LYS A 174 -8.33 9.27 -0.37
CA LYS A 174 -9.69 9.77 -0.57
C LYS A 174 -9.86 10.33 -1.98
N ILE A 175 -11.01 10.08 -2.61
CA ILE A 175 -11.43 10.77 -3.84
C ILE A 175 -12.70 11.53 -3.52
N ASN A 176 -12.66 12.85 -3.63
CA ASN A 176 -13.68 13.76 -3.13
C ASN A 176 -13.99 13.42 -1.66
N GLU A 177 -15.23 13.09 -1.30
CA GLU A 177 -15.62 12.68 0.06
C GLU A 177 -15.51 11.16 0.30
N ASN A 178 -15.15 10.37 -0.72
CA ASN A 178 -15.13 8.92 -0.61
C ASN A 178 -13.77 8.41 -0.11
N ASP A 179 -13.77 7.77 1.06
CA ASP A 179 -12.59 7.11 1.63
C ASP A 179 -12.39 5.72 1.01
N LEU A 180 -11.27 5.56 0.32
CA LEU A 180 -10.90 4.32 -0.36
C LEU A 180 -9.88 3.51 0.45
N GLY A 181 -9.44 3.98 1.61
CA GLY A 181 -8.49 3.32 2.50
C GLY A 181 -7.07 3.20 1.92
N LEU A 182 -6.38 2.12 2.28
CA LEU A 182 -4.94 1.93 1.99
C LEU A 182 -4.61 1.82 0.49
N TYR A 183 -3.71 2.67 -0.01
CA TYR A 183 -3.15 2.63 -1.34
C TYR A 183 -1.62 2.62 -1.30
N ALA A 184 -1.00 2.28 -2.42
CA ALA A 184 0.43 2.47 -2.62
C ALA A 184 0.66 3.64 -3.58
N VAL A 185 1.54 4.57 -3.19
CA VAL A 185 2.15 5.51 -4.13
C VAL A 185 3.37 4.84 -4.75
N GLU A 186 3.44 4.84 -6.06
CA GLU A 186 4.55 4.30 -6.85
C GLU A 186 5.02 5.38 -7.83
N GLU A 187 6.29 5.75 -7.77
CA GLU A 187 6.90 6.68 -8.71
C GLU A 187 6.84 6.16 -10.15
N HIS A 188 6.64 7.08 -11.10
CA HIS A 188 6.71 6.72 -12.51
C HIS A 188 8.13 6.83 -13.04
N PHE A 189 8.61 5.80 -13.76
CA PHE A 189 9.84 5.90 -14.54
C PHE A 189 9.80 7.09 -15.49
N ALA A 190 10.65 8.09 -15.24
CA ALA A 190 10.78 9.31 -16.01
C ALA A 190 12.21 9.85 -15.86
N GLU A 191 12.56 10.90 -16.62
CA GLU A 191 13.90 11.50 -16.61
C GLU A 191 14.35 11.92 -15.20
N GLU A 192 13.41 12.24 -14.31
CA GLU A 192 13.68 12.60 -12.92
C GLU A 192 14.33 11.48 -12.07
N LEU A 193 14.41 10.25 -12.58
CA LEU A 193 15.09 9.11 -11.94
C LEU A 193 16.56 8.92 -12.37
N LEU A 194 17.04 9.69 -13.36
CA LEU A 194 18.42 9.66 -13.89
C LEU A 194 19.26 10.80 -13.31
#